data_AF-K1UCI4-F1
#
_entry.id   AF-K1UCI4-F1
#
_cell.length_a   1.000
_cell.length_b   1.000
_cell.length_c   1.000
_cell.angle_alpha   90.00
_cell.angle_beta   90.00
_cell.angle_gamma   90.00
#
_symmetry.space_group_name_H-M   'P 1'
#
loop_
_entity.id
_entity.type
_entity.pdbx_description
1 polymer ?
#
loop_
_entity_poly.entity_id
_entity_poly.type
_entity_poly.pdbx_seq_one_letter_code
_entity_poly.pdbx_strand_id
1 'polypeptide(L)'
;DAFLSPNTTTYVDEEGYHQQAVKATGTKNIPYVQIGDGDELTLGNAKLTIFRCPLPTGQNNRSAACMVQFGDSRAFLTGDIDNETMQWYAATYGEKLRCDILKAPHHGLATIPDSFVEQTQPQVLFVPNRSALSTKVTAGWVKNHMPGAALYFSGDGTVTMLTDGTDWYIWQEPNYVDP
;
A
#
# COMPACT_ATOMS: atom_id res chain seq x y z
N ASP A 1 15.15 13.37 9.04
CA ASP A 1 14.01 12.43 8.95
C ASP A 1 12.84 12.98 9.74
N ALA A 2 11.64 12.97 9.18
CA ALA A 2 10.42 13.45 9.83
C ALA A 2 9.43 12.29 10.01
N PHE A 3 8.63 12.35 11.07
CA PHE A 3 7.47 11.49 11.24
C PHE A 3 6.28 12.05 10.47
N LEU A 4 5.77 11.27 9.51
CA LEU A 4 4.63 11.63 8.69
C LEU A 4 3.35 11.12 9.35
N SER A 5 2.48 12.06 9.71
CA SER A 5 1.26 11.78 10.44
C SER A 5 0.02 11.98 9.60
N PRO A 6 -1.04 11.20 9.85
CA PRO A 6 -2.36 11.56 9.36
C PRO A 6 -2.83 12.92 9.88
N ASN A 7 -3.67 13.58 9.06
CA ASN A 7 -4.38 14.77 9.48
C ASN A 7 -5.33 14.41 10.64
N THR A 8 -5.13 15.07 11.78
CA THR A 8 -5.82 14.79 13.05
C THR A 8 -7.24 15.34 13.11
N THR A 9 -7.65 16.20 12.18
CA THR A 9 -9.04 16.69 12.14
C THR A 9 -10.04 15.58 11.77
N THR A 10 -9.57 14.56 11.03
CA THR A 10 -10.39 13.43 10.57
C THR A 10 -9.98 12.09 11.20
N TYR A 11 -8.94 12.08 12.04
CA TYR A 11 -8.39 10.88 12.67
C TYR A 11 -8.66 10.88 14.18
N VAL A 12 -9.30 9.82 14.67
CA VAL A 12 -9.52 9.57 16.10
C VAL A 12 -8.61 8.42 16.52
N ASP A 13 -7.71 8.69 17.47
CA ASP A 13 -6.80 7.70 18.05
C ASP A 13 -7.51 6.96 19.19
N GLU A 14 -8.27 5.93 18.86
CA GLU A 14 -9.07 5.18 19.83
C GLU A 14 -8.21 4.36 20.79
N GLU A 15 -7.09 3.83 20.31
CA GLU A 15 -6.22 2.92 21.08
C GLU A 15 -5.03 3.64 21.74
N GLY A 16 -4.79 4.92 21.41
CA GLY A 16 -3.71 5.74 21.97
C GLY A 16 -2.34 5.49 21.35
N TYR A 17 -2.22 4.58 20.37
CA TYR A 17 -0.94 4.26 19.74
C TYR A 17 -0.39 5.42 18.92
N HIS A 18 -1.26 6.18 18.26
CA HIS A 18 -0.82 7.34 17.49
C HIS A 18 -0.26 8.43 18.42
N GLN A 19 -0.94 8.72 19.54
CA GLN A 19 -0.48 9.65 20.57
C GLN A 19 0.86 9.22 21.17
N GLN A 20 1.05 7.91 21.41
CA GLN A 20 2.33 7.38 21.88
C GLN A 20 3.45 7.61 20.86
N ALA A 21 3.19 7.38 19.57
CA ALA A 21 4.15 7.65 18.51
C ALA A 21 4.51 9.15 18.45
N VAL A 22 3.51 10.04 18.47
CA VAL A 22 3.72 11.51 18.46
C VAL A 22 4.48 11.99 19.71
N LYS A 23 4.21 11.42 20.89
CA LYS A 23 5.00 11.74 22.10
C LYS A 23 6.46 11.31 21.97
N ALA A 24 6.71 10.16 21.34
CA ALA A 24 8.06 9.66 21.12
C ALA A 24 8.86 10.55 20.15
N THR A 25 8.22 11.15 19.14
CA THR A 25 8.91 12.07 18.21
C THR A 25 9.41 13.31 18.94
N GLY A 26 8.58 13.92 19.80
CA GLY A 26 8.97 15.07 20.62
C GLY A 26 10.14 14.75 21.56
N THR A 27 10.12 13.56 22.17
CA THR A 27 11.21 13.11 23.07
C THR A 27 12.54 12.94 22.32
N LYS A 28 12.49 12.56 21.04
CA LYS A 28 13.65 12.30 20.19
C LYS A 28 14.03 13.46 19.27
N ASN A 29 13.38 14.62 19.39
CA ASN A 29 13.52 15.75 18.47
C ASN A 29 13.37 15.36 16.99
N ILE A 30 12.46 14.43 16.69
CA ILE A 30 12.11 14.06 15.32
C ILE A 30 11.00 15.01 14.85
N PRO A 31 11.19 15.77 13.76
CA PRO A 31 10.15 16.62 13.19
C PRO A 31 8.86 15.86 12.93
N TYR A 32 7.72 16.47 13.25
CA TYR A 32 6.39 15.95 12.95
C TYR A 32 5.80 16.73 11.78
N VAL A 33 5.33 16.03 10.75
CA VAL A 33 4.71 16.62 9.56
C VAL A 33 3.39 15.93 9.30
N GLN A 34 2.32 16.72 9.11
CA GLN A 34 1.03 16.17 8.69
C GLN A 34 1.00 16.04 7.17
N ILE A 35 0.51 14.90 6.69
CA ILE A 35 0.33 14.62 5.27
C ILE A 35 -1.15 14.42 4.91
N GLY A 36 -1.58 15.14 3.89
CA GLY A 36 -2.92 15.13 3.31
C GLY A 36 -3.02 14.27 2.05
N ASP A 37 -4.20 14.30 1.44
CA ASP A 37 -4.44 13.70 0.14
C ASP A 37 -3.78 14.54 -0.97
N GLY A 38 -3.11 13.88 -1.92
CA GLY A 38 -2.41 14.54 -3.03
C GLY A 38 -1.05 15.12 -2.68
N ASP A 39 -0.61 15.05 -1.41
CA ASP A 39 0.73 15.50 -1.01
C ASP A 39 1.80 14.69 -1.74
N GLU A 40 2.85 15.39 -2.16
CA GLU A 40 4.02 14.79 -2.79
C GLU A 40 5.26 14.94 -1.92
N LEU A 41 6.04 13.86 -1.81
CA LEU A 41 7.31 13.82 -1.11
C LEU A 41 8.38 13.20 -2.03
N THR A 42 9.64 13.33 -1.63
CA THR A 42 10.77 12.69 -2.33
C THR A 42 11.49 11.71 -1.43
N LEU A 43 11.94 10.60 -2.02
CA LEU A 43 12.86 9.65 -1.41
C LEU A 43 14.01 9.44 -2.38
N GLY A 44 15.07 10.24 -2.22
CA GLY A 44 16.10 10.38 -3.25
C GLY A 44 15.47 10.88 -4.55
N ASN A 45 15.65 10.12 -5.63
CA ASN A 45 15.07 10.44 -6.94
C ASN A 45 13.66 9.86 -7.15
N ALA A 46 13.13 9.11 -6.18
CA ALA A 46 11.77 8.61 -6.24
C ALA A 46 10.78 9.68 -5.77
N LYS A 47 9.64 9.77 -6.46
CA LYS A 47 8.48 10.57 -6.05
C LYS A 47 7.52 9.69 -5.26
N LEU A 48 7.03 10.22 -4.15
CA LEU A 48 5.99 9.60 -3.33
C LEU A 48 4.73 10.46 -3.43
N THR A 49 3.62 9.92 -3.92
CA THR A 49 2.32 10.60 -3.93
C THR A 49 1.39 9.94 -2.92
N ILE A 50 0.83 10.73 -2.01
CA ILE A 50 -0.05 10.26 -0.95
C ILE A 50 -1.51 10.29 -1.41
N PHE A 51 -2.24 9.22 -1.11
CA PHE A 51 -3.67 9.07 -1.37
C PHE A 51 -4.40 8.81 -0.06
N ARG A 52 -5.46 9.57 0.20
CA ARG A 52 -6.29 9.44 1.41
C ARG A 52 -7.76 9.62 1.09
N CYS A 53 -8.59 8.72 1.61
CA CYS A 53 -10.03 8.89 1.59
C CYS A 53 -10.46 9.87 2.69
N PRO A 54 -11.13 10.99 2.37
CA PRO A 54 -11.60 11.96 3.36
C PRO A 54 -12.93 11.55 4.02
N LEU A 55 -13.56 10.46 3.55
CA LEU A 55 -14.84 9.99 4.07
C LEU A 55 -14.70 9.50 5.52
N PRO A 56 -15.73 9.64 6.36
CA PRO A 56 -15.71 9.23 7.76
C PRO A 56 -15.84 7.70 7.89
N THR A 57 -14.82 6.97 7.46
CA THR A 57 -14.80 5.50 7.40
C THR A 57 -14.09 4.87 8.62
N GLY A 58 -14.05 3.54 8.70
CA GLY A 58 -13.25 2.83 9.70
C GLY A 58 -11.74 3.06 9.57
N GLN A 59 -10.97 2.70 10.60
CA GLN A 59 -9.52 2.96 10.69
C GLN A 59 -8.74 2.44 9.46
N ASN A 60 -9.04 1.22 9.01
CA ASN A 60 -8.45 0.61 7.81
C ASN A 60 -8.64 1.45 6.54
N ASN A 61 -9.87 1.90 6.29
CA ASN A 61 -10.23 2.77 5.16
C ASN A 61 -9.55 4.16 5.23
N ARG A 62 -9.01 4.56 6.38
CA ARG A 62 -8.23 5.80 6.55
C ARG A 62 -6.72 5.61 6.35
N SER A 63 -6.27 4.42 5.94
CA SER A 63 -4.87 4.15 5.60
C SER A 63 -4.34 5.22 4.63
N ALA A 64 -3.15 5.74 4.91
CA ALA A 64 -2.44 6.60 3.97
C ALA A 64 -1.79 5.71 2.90
N ALA A 65 -2.44 5.62 1.74
CA ALA A 65 -1.88 4.89 0.61
C ALA A 65 -0.81 5.75 -0.08
N CYS A 66 0.21 5.12 -0.66
CA CYS A 66 1.36 5.81 -1.23
C CYS A 66 1.75 5.19 -2.56
N MET A 67 1.78 6.00 -3.62
CA MET A 67 2.39 5.62 -4.88
C MET A 67 3.88 5.98 -4.83
N VAL A 68 4.73 4.98 -4.93
CA VAL A 68 6.18 5.15 -5.13
C VAL A 68 6.43 5.13 -6.62
N GLN A 69 7.06 6.17 -7.16
CA GLN A 69 7.43 6.26 -8.56
C GLN A 69 8.92 6.58 -8.71
N PHE A 70 9.61 5.78 -9.51
CA PHE A 70 10.98 6.06 -9.96
C PHE A 70 11.02 5.85 -11.46
N GLY A 71 11.37 6.88 -12.24
CA GLY A 71 11.15 6.86 -13.69
C GLY A 71 9.69 6.57 -14.04
N ASP A 72 9.49 5.56 -14.89
CA ASP A 72 8.19 5.03 -15.30
C ASP A 72 7.67 3.93 -14.38
N SER A 73 8.53 3.35 -13.53
CA SER A 73 8.19 2.26 -12.63
C SER A 73 7.40 2.74 -11.41
N ARG A 74 6.27 2.08 -11.12
CA ARG A 74 5.29 2.49 -10.11
C ARG A 74 4.86 1.34 -9.20
N ALA A 75 5.00 1.53 -7.89
CA ALA A 75 4.50 0.62 -6.88
C ALA A 75 3.47 1.31 -5.98
N PHE A 76 2.26 0.77 -5.89
CA PHE A 76 1.19 1.33 -5.07
C PHE A 76 1.03 0.58 -3.74
N LEU A 77 1.42 1.24 -2.66
CA LEU A 77 1.34 0.73 -1.29
C LEU A 77 0.04 1.17 -0.65
N THR A 78 -0.94 0.27 -0.61
CA THR A 78 -2.33 0.61 -0.25
C THR A 78 -2.63 0.59 1.25
N GLY A 79 -1.68 0.23 2.10
CA GLY A 79 -1.96 -0.08 3.51
C GLY A 79 -3.06 -1.13 3.63
N ASP A 80 -4.04 -0.85 4.49
CA ASP A 80 -5.15 -1.75 4.80
C ASP A 80 -6.50 -1.21 4.35
N ILE A 81 -6.52 -0.37 3.30
CA ILE A 81 -7.79 0.09 2.70
C ILE A 81 -8.69 -1.10 2.35
N ASP A 82 -9.99 -0.93 2.54
CA ASP A 82 -11.00 -1.92 2.20
C ASP A 82 -11.87 -1.44 1.01
N ASN A 83 -12.85 -2.25 0.66
CA ASN A 83 -13.69 -2.12 -0.52
C ASN A 83 -14.27 -0.71 -0.73
N GLU A 84 -14.78 -0.08 0.34
CA GLU A 84 -15.33 1.29 0.29
C GLU A 84 -14.28 2.31 -0.20
N THR A 85 -13.07 2.26 0.34
CA THR A 85 -11.99 3.18 -0.07
C THR A 85 -11.46 2.85 -1.45
N MET A 86 -11.35 1.57 -1.80
CA MET A 86 -10.94 1.17 -3.14
C MET A 86 -11.91 1.68 -4.22
N GLN A 87 -13.22 1.57 -3.99
CA GLN A 87 -14.22 2.11 -4.92
C GLN A 87 -14.13 3.64 -5.00
N TRP A 88 -13.97 4.32 -3.87
CA TRP A 88 -13.80 5.77 -3.84
C TRP A 88 -12.53 6.22 -4.58
N TYR A 89 -11.41 5.51 -4.41
CA TYR A 89 -10.17 5.76 -5.14
C TYR A 89 -10.36 5.58 -6.65
N ALA A 90 -10.97 4.47 -7.06
CA ALA A 90 -11.23 4.20 -8.48
C ALA A 90 -12.05 5.33 -9.13
N ALA A 91 -13.12 5.78 -8.46
CA ALA A 91 -13.97 6.86 -8.94
C ALA A 91 -13.29 8.23 -8.94
N THR A 92 -12.42 8.50 -7.96
CA THR A 92 -11.82 9.83 -7.75
C THR A 92 -10.57 10.04 -8.59
N TYR A 93 -9.70 9.03 -8.68
CA TYR A 93 -8.38 9.19 -9.27
C TYR A 93 -8.24 8.55 -10.65
N GLY A 94 -9.07 7.55 -10.98
CA GLY A 94 -9.03 6.85 -12.25
C GLY A 94 -7.62 6.32 -12.59
N GLU A 95 -7.20 6.51 -13.84
CA GLU A 95 -5.93 6.00 -14.35
C GLU A 95 -4.67 6.53 -13.64
N LYS A 96 -4.79 7.57 -12.80
CA LYS A 96 -3.69 8.01 -11.94
C LYS A 96 -3.21 6.89 -11.00
N LEU A 97 -4.06 5.90 -10.73
CA LEU A 97 -3.76 4.73 -9.91
C LEU A 97 -2.99 3.63 -10.65
N ARG A 98 -2.78 3.73 -11.97
CA ARG A 98 -2.00 2.74 -12.73
C ARG A 98 -0.65 2.48 -12.06
N CYS A 99 -0.34 1.22 -11.80
CA CYS A 99 0.91 0.79 -11.18
C CYS A 99 1.35 -0.55 -11.76
N ASP A 100 2.64 -0.86 -11.64
CA ASP A 100 3.17 -2.17 -12.04
C ASP A 100 3.00 -3.16 -10.90
N ILE A 101 3.25 -2.69 -9.68
CA ILE A 101 3.19 -3.47 -8.44
C ILE A 101 2.09 -2.90 -7.55
N LEU A 102 1.10 -3.71 -7.21
CA LEU A 102 0.09 -3.39 -6.22
C LEU A 102 0.39 -4.17 -4.92
N LYS A 103 0.54 -3.47 -3.79
CA LYS A 103 0.42 -4.13 -2.49
C LYS A 103 -1.03 -4.56 -2.34
N ALA A 104 -1.27 -5.84 -2.05
CA ALA A 104 -2.59 -6.34 -1.75
C ALA A 104 -3.17 -5.58 -0.54
N PRO A 105 -4.34 -4.95 -0.70
CA PRO A 105 -4.99 -4.25 0.39
C PRO A 105 -5.27 -5.20 1.56
N HIS A 106 -5.03 -4.71 2.77
CA HIS A 106 -5.34 -5.41 4.02
C HIS A 106 -4.75 -6.83 4.07
N HIS A 107 -3.45 -6.95 3.82
CA HIS A 107 -2.74 -8.25 3.78
C HIS A 107 -3.33 -9.28 2.79
N GLY A 108 -4.06 -8.82 1.77
CA GLY A 108 -4.80 -9.69 0.86
C GLY A 108 -6.00 -10.36 1.53
N LEU A 109 -6.68 -9.66 2.44
CA LEU A 109 -7.93 -10.10 3.07
C LEU A 109 -9.14 -9.27 2.58
N ALA A 110 -8.90 -8.08 2.03
CA ALA A 110 -9.96 -7.26 1.47
C ALA A 110 -10.41 -7.79 0.09
N THR A 111 -11.72 -7.72 -0.16
CA THR A 111 -12.26 -7.97 -1.50
C THR A 111 -11.96 -6.75 -2.38
N ILE A 112 -11.07 -6.94 -3.35
CA ILE A 112 -10.72 -5.91 -4.33
C ILE A 112 -11.88 -5.80 -5.33
N PRO A 113 -12.46 -4.61 -5.58
CA PRO A 113 -13.51 -4.45 -6.59
C PRO A 113 -12.90 -4.35 -7.99
N ASP A 114 -13.62 -4.82 -9.01
CA ASP A 114 -13.19 -4.77 -10.42
C ASP A 114 -12.84 -3.35 -10.86
N SER A 115 -13.63 -2.37 -10.43
CA SER A 115 -13.36 -0.96 -10.73
C SER A 115 -11.98 -0.51 -10.25
N PHE A 116 -11.47 -1.03 -9.13
CA PHE A 116 -10.13 -0.68 -8.65
C PHE A 116 -9.04 -1.41 -9.45
N VAL A 117 -9.28 -2.66 -9.84
CA VAL A 117 -8.37 -3.41 -10.73
C VAL A 117 -8.27 -2.74 -12.10
N GLU A 118 -9.40 -2.31 -12.66
CA GLU A 118 -9.46 -1.61 -13.95
C GLU A 118 -8.64 -0.32 -13.98
N GLN A 119 -8.56 0.40 -12.86
CA GLN A 119 -7.78 1.64 -12.75
C GLN A 119 -6.30 1.39 -12.39
N THR A 120 -6.00 0.33 -11.63
CA THR A 120 -4.64 0.03 -11.16
C THR A 120 -3.84 -0.80 -12.16
N GLN A 121 -4.48 -1.75 -12.84
CA GLN A 121 -3.90 -2.66 -13.85
C GLN A 121 -2.51 -3.22 -13.52
N PRO A 122 -2.29 -3.78 -12.31
CA PRO A 122 -0.97 -4.25 -11.91
C PRO A 122 -0.54 -5.52 -12.64
N GLN A 123 0.77 -5.62 -12.88
CA GLN A 123 1.42 -6.84 -13.36
C GLN A 123 1.89 -7.74 -12.21
N VAL A 124 2.01 -7.18 -11.01
CA VAL A 124 2.43 -7.91 -9.80
C VAL A 124 1.53 -7.53 -8.64
N LEU A 125 1.03 -8.54 -7.92
CA LEU A 125 0.38 -8.37 -6.64
C LEU A 125 1.31 -8.87 -5.51
N PHE A 126 1.77 -7.93 -4.70
CA PHE A 126 2.55 -8.22 -3.50
C PHE A 126 1.62 -8.40 -2.30
N VAL A 127 1.59 -9.59 -1.73
CA VAL A 127 0.70 -9.94 -0.61
C VAL A 127 1.52 -10.06 0.67
N PRO A 128 1.42 -9.08 1.60
CA PRO A 128 2.10 -9.18 2.90
C PRO A 128 1.37 -10.14 3.85
N ASN A 129 1.35 -11.42 3.50
CA ASN A 129 0.74 -12.55 4.20
C ASN A 129 1.34 -13.88 3.68
N ARG A 130 1.01 -15.00 4.33
CA ARG A 130 1.34 -16.36 3.84
C ARG A 130 0.39 -16.76 2.71
N SER A 131 0.89 -17.44 1.68
CA SER A 131 0.02 -17.98 0.62
C SER A 131 -1.04 -18.92 1.20
N ALA A 132 -0.66 -19.79 2.15
CA ALA A 132 -1.56 -20.74 2.80
C ALA A 132 -2.78 -20.07 3.48
N LEU A 133 -2.64 -18.84 3.99
CA LEU A 133 -3.69 -18.14 4.74
C LEU A 133 -4.55 -17.20 3.88
N SER A 134 -4.04 -16.80 2.71
CA SER A 134 -4.68 -15.84 1.79
C SER A 134 -5.38 -16.53 0.61
N THR A 135 -5.28 -17.86 0.51
CA THR A 135 -5.71 -18.67 -0.64
C THR A 135 -7.21 -18.65 -0.94
N LYS A 136 -8.10 -18.40 0.02
CA LYS A 136 -9.55 -18.53 -0.21
C LYS A 136 -10.22 -17.28 -0.78
N VAL A 137 -9.70 -16.08 -0.54
CA VAL A 137 -10.32 -14.82 -1.02
C VAL A 137 -9.47 -14.19 -2.11
N THR A 138 -8.14 -14.13 -1.96
CA THR A 138 -7.30 -13.34 -2.86
C THR A 138 -6.77 -14.17 -4.04
N ALA A 139 -6.19 -15.35 -3.82
CA ALA A 139 -5.56 -16.09 -4.92
C ALA A 139 -6.55 -16.54 -6.01
N GLY A 140 -7.72 -17.07 -5.63
CA GLY A 140 -8.75 -17.50 -6.58
C GLY A 140 -9.41 -16.32 -7.31
N TRP A 141 -9.66 -15.21 -6.60
CA TRP A 141 -10.22 -14.00 -7.19
C TRP A 141 -9.24 -13.34 -8.15
N VAL A 142 -7.97 -13.19 -7.76
CA VAL A 142 -6.89 -12.62 -8.59
C VAL A 142 -6.74 -13.39 -9.90
N LYS A 143 -6.78 -14.72 -9.86
CA LYS A 143 -6.68 -15.55 -11.08
C LYS A 143 -7.74 -15.20 -12.13
N ASN A 144 -8.94 -14.81 -11.70
CA ASN A 144 -10.06 -14.51 -12.59
C ASN A 144 -10.08 -13.05 -13.04
N HIS A 145 -9.67 -12.10 -12.19
CA HIS A 145 -9.83 -10.67 -12.44
C HIS A 145 -8.52 -9.95 -12.83
N MET A 146 -7.37 -10.56 -12.55
CA MET A 146 -6.05 -10.10 -12.98
C MET A 146 -5.26 -11.26 -13.64
N PRO A 147 -5.79 -11.85 -14.74
CA PRO A 147 -5.12 -12.95 -15.41
C PRO A 147 -3.75 -12.51 -15.91
N GLY A 148 -2.69 -13.15 -15.41
CA GLY A 148 -1.30 -12.83 -15.78
C GLY A 148 -0.53 -12.04 -14.72
N ALA A 149 -1.18 -11.53 -13.67
CA ALA A 149 -0.47 -10.91 -12.57
C ALA A 149 0.34 -11.94 -11.77
N ALA A 150 1.62 -11.66 -11.53
CA ALA A 150 2.47 -12.48 -10.66
C ALA A 150 2.08 -12.26 -9.18
N LEU A 151 2.12 -13.32 -8.38
CA LEU A 151 1.82 -13.28 -6.95
C LEU A 151 3.08 -13.52 -6.13
N TYR A 152 3.36 -12.64 -5.17
CA TYR A 152 4.45 -12.80 -4.21
C TYR A 152 3.91 -12.66 -2.78
N PHE A 153 4.27 -13.59 -1.90
CA PHE A 153 3.75 -13.67 -0.53
C PHE A 153 4.85 -13.47 0.49
N SER A 154 4.90 -12.31 1.17
CA SER A 154 6.00 -12.03 2.12
C SER A 154 5.96 -12.91 3.38
N GLY A 155 4.87 -13.65 3.62
CA GLY A 155 4.81 -14.64 4.69
C GLY A 155 5.56 -15.94 4.38
N ASP A 156 5.89 -16.17 3.10
CA ASP A 156 6.57 -17.37 2.63
C ASP A 156 8.07 -17.15 2.38
N GLY A 157 8.54 -15.91 2.60
CA GLY A 157 9.94 -15.53 2.42
C GLY A 157 10.12 -14.03 2.19
N THR A 158 11.37 -13.59 2.03
CA THR A 158 11.69 -12.20 1.73
C THR A 158 11.52 -11.94 0.24
N VAL A 159 10.60 -11.03 -0.11
CA VAL A 159 10.40 -10.57 -1.49
C VAL A 159 11.21 -9.29 -1.69
N THR A 160 12.09 -9.29 -2.69
CA THR A 160 12.84 -8.09 -3.08
C THR A 160 12.40 -7.64 -4.47
N MET A 161 12.13 -6.34 -4.59
CA MET A 161 11.71 -5.68 -5.82
C MET A 161 12.65 -4.52 -6.09
N LEU A 162 13.43 -4.62 -7.16
CA LEU A 162 14.41 -3.60 -7.57
C LEU A 162 13.99 -3.02 -8.92
N THR A 163 14.22 -1.73 -9.13
CA THR A 163 13.97 -1.08 -10.42
C THR A 163 15.07 -0.08 -10.76
N ASP A 164 15.33 0.07 -12.06
CA ASP A 164 16.18 1.12 -12.63
C ASP A 164 15.37 2.32 -13.17
N GLY A 165 14.05 2.27 -13.00
CA GLY A 165 13.10 3.30 -13.44
C GLY A 165 12.40 2.96 -14.76
N THR A 166 12.67 1.82 -15.36
CA THR A 166 11.91 1.29 -16.49
C THR A 166 11.51 -0.15 -16.24
N ASP A 167 12.45 -0.98 -15.81
CA ASP A 167 12.22 -2.41 -15.57
C ASP A 167 12.14 -2.74 -14.08
N TRP A 168 11.45 -3.84 -13.76
CA TRP A 168 11.43 -4.44 -12.42
C TRP A 168 12.18 -5.78 -12.41
N TYR A 169 13.07 -5.93 -11.42
CA TYR A 169 13.77 -7.17 -11.09
C TYR A 169 13.23 -7.67 -9.75
N ILE A 170 12.50 -8.78 -9.77
CA ILE A 170 11.78 -9.29 -8.60
C ILE A 170 12.21 -10.72 -8.32
N TRP A 171 12.55 -11.00 -7.06
CA TRP A 171 12.84 -12.34 -6.59
C TRP A 171 12.34 -12.54 -5.16
N GLN A 172 12.18 -13.79 -4.79
CA GLN A 172 11.79 -14.18 -3.44
C GLN A 172 12.75 -15.23 -2.90
N GLU A 173 13.36 -14.91 -1.76
CA GLU A 173 14.17 -15.83 -0.97
C GLU A 173 13.28 -16.54 0.03
N PRO A 174 13.43 -17.85 0.25
CA PRO A 174 12.62 -18.57 1.23
C PRO A 174 12.85 -18.02 2.63
N ASN A 175 11.87 -18.20 3.52
CA ASN A 175 12.08 -17.94 4.94
C ASN A 175 13.34 -18.67 5.42
N TYR A 176 14.22 -17.96 6.12
CA TYR A 176 15.38 -18.56 6.74
C TYR A 176 14.90 -19.62 7.73
N VAL A 177 15.17 -20.88 7.41
CA VAL A 177 15.06 -21.98 8.37
C VAL A 177 16.46 -22.12 8.93
N ASP A 178 16.64 -21.86 10.23
CA ASP A 178 17.92 -22.13 10.89
C ASP A 178 18.31 -23.59 10.59
N PRO A 179 19.54 -23.85 10.09
CA PRO A 179 19.97 -25.20 9.70
C PRO A 179 20.03 -26.19 10.86
#